data_AF-X1TVJ8-F1
#
_entry.id   AF-X1TVJ8-F1
#
_cell.length_a   1.000
_cell.length_b   1.000
_cell.length_c   1.000
_cell.angle_alpha   90.00
_cell.angle_beta   90.00
_cell.angle_gamma   90.00
#
_symmetry.space_group_name_H-M   'P 1'
#
loop_
_entity.id
_entity.type
_entity.pdbx_description
1 polymer ?
#
loop_
_entity_poly.entity_id
_entity_poly.type
_entity_poly.pdbx_seq_one_letter_code
_entity_poly.pdbx_strand_id
1 'polypeptide(L)'
;MTIVADKSGAIVVDIWKDTYEHFPPDDGDSITASAPPTLSQAQKGQDTTLTGWDKGLAAGDWLTFNVDSCTTITRVTISLKV
;
A
#
# COMPACT_ATOMS: atom_id res chain seq x y z
N MET A 1 -2.27 -9.43 -1.08
CA MET A 1 -1.37 -8.33 -1.49
C MET A 1 0.07 -8.82 -1.48
N THR A 2 0.87 -8.35 -2.43
CA THR A 2 2.31 -8.64 -2.49
C THR A 2 3.08 -7.32 -2.59
N ILE A 3 4.18 -7.19 -1.85
CA ILE A 3 5.12 -6.07 -1.91
C ILE A 3 6.49 -6.58 -2.34
N VAL A 4 7.09 -5.93 -3.35
CA VAL A 4 8.41 -6.28 -3.87
C VAL A 4 9.21 -5.00 -4.10
N ALA A 5 10.43 -4.95 -3.55
CA ALA A 5 11.34 -3.83 -3.67
C ALA A 5 12.54 -4.15 -4.60
N ASP A 6 13.20 -3.10 -5.07
CA ASP A 6 14.40 -3.19 -5.89
C ASP A 6 15.62 -3.74 -5.15
N LYS A 7 15.69 -3.52 -3.84
CA LYS A 7 16.74 -4.03 -2.95
C LYS A 7 16.18 -4.35 -1.56
N SER A 8 16.95 -5.07 -0.75
CA SER A 8 16.57 -5.29 0.66
C SER A 8 16.64 -4.00 1.45
N GLY A 9 15.61 -3.71 2.23
CA GLY A 9 15.50 -2.53 3.08
C GLY A 9 14.24 -2.56 3.93
N ALA A 10 13.85 -1.41 4.44
CA ALA A 10 12.57 -1.24 5.12
C ALA A 10 11.72 -0.18 4.42
N ILE A 11 10.41 -0.41 4.33
CA ILE A 11 9.45 0.56 3.82
C ILE A 11 8.08 0.26 4.42
N VAL A 12 7.35 1.31 4.76
CA VAL A 12 5.93 1.26 5.13
C VAL A 12 5.20 2.12 4.10
N VAL A 13 4.19 1.56 3.44
CA VAL A 13 3.40 2.26 2.42
C VAL A 13 1.93 2.13 2.78
N ASP A 14 1.26 3.21 3.10
CA ASP A 14 -0.20 3.21 3.21
C ASP A 14 -0.84 3.37 1.83
N ILE A 15 -2.00 2.74 1.66
CA ILE A 15 -2.78 2.80 0.43
C ILE A 15 -4.07 3.51 0.74
N TRP A 16 -4.32 4.61 0.04
CA TRP A 16 -5.53 5.38 0.16
C TRP A 16 -6.37 5.19 -1.11
N LYS A 17 -7.69 5.17 -0.94
CA LYS A 17 -8.64 4.95 -2.02
C LYS A 17 -9.66 6.05 -2.04
N ASP A 18 -9.83 6.67 -3.21
CA ASP A 18 -10.87 7.65 -3.43
C ASP A 18 -11.38 7.58 -4.88
N THR A 19 -12.17 8.56 -5.28
CA THR A 19 -12.64 8.80 -6.64
C THR A 19 -11.83 9.92 -7.30
N TYR A 20 -11.92 10.01 -8.63
CA TYR A 20 -11.31 11.12 -9.37
C TYR A 20 -11.79 12.51 -8.89
N GLU A 21 -13.05 12.60 -8.44
CA GLU A 21 -13.69 13.87 -8.08
C GLU A 21 -13.20 14.44 -6.75
N HIS A 22 -12.68 13.59 -5.86
CA HIS A 22 -12.26 13.98 -4.51
C HIS A 22 -10.73 14.06 -4.33
N PHE A 23 -9.97 13.96 -5.42
CA PHE A 23 -8.51 14.09 -5.35
C PHE A 23 -8.08 15.49 -4.84
N PRO A 24 -7.10 15.60 -3.91
CA PRO A 24 -6.24 14.53 -3.41
C PRO A 24 -6.80 13.77 -2.19
N PRO A 25 -6.70 12.43 -2.15
CA PRO A 25 -6.99 11.63 -0.96
C PRO A 25 -6.06 11.96 0.21
N ASP A 26 -6.52 11.72 1.44
CA ASP A 26 -5.72 11.85 2.66
C ASP A 26 -5.72 10.57 3.50
N ASP A 27 -5.11 10.63 4.69
CA ASP A 27 -4.97 9.51 5.62
C ASP A 27 -6.33 8.90 6.06
N GLY A 28 -7.41 9.71 6.03
CA GLY A 28 -8.76 9.26 6.29
C GLY A 28 -9.30 8.28 5.26
N ASP A 29 -8.72 8.26 4.05
CA ASP A 29 -9.10 7.39 2.94
C ASP A 29 -8.31 6.06 2.93
N SER A 30 -7.57 5.78 4.00
CA SER A 30 -6.78 4.56 4.15
C SER A 30 -7.64 3.30 4.05
N ILE A 31 -7.23 2.40 3.15
CA ILE A 31 -7.82 1.06 3.03
C ILE A 31 -7.03 -0.01 3.79
N THR A 32 -5.89 0.34 4.40
CA THR A 32 -5.01 -0.62 5.08
C THR A 32 -5.20 -0.66 6.60
N ALA A 33 -5.97 0.30 7.14
CA ALA A 33 -6.23 0.46 8.56
C ALA A 33 -4.92 0.47 9.37
N SER A 34 -4.80 -0.36 10.41
CA SER A 34 -3.57 -0.46 11.21
C SER A 34 -2.54 -1.46 10.67
N ALA A 35 -2.76 -2.02 9.47
CA ALA A 35 -1.88 -2.99 8.84
C ALA A 35 -1.37 -2.57 7.45
N PRO A 36 -0.65 -1.44 7.33
CA PRO A 36 -0.06 -1.05 6.05
C PRO A 36 0.96 -2.06 5.52
N PRO A 37 1.06 -2.22 4.18
CA PRO A 37 2.18 -2.82 3.47
C PRO A 37 3.54 -2.48 4.07
N THR A 38 4.22 -3.48 4.66
CA THR A 38 5.49 -3.28 5.35
C THR A 38 6.55 -4.28 4.90
N LEU A 39 7.75 -3.78 4.59
CA LEU A 39 8.98 -4.57 4.57
C LEU A 39 9.88 -4.13 5.73
N SER A 40 10.52 -5.10 6.38
CA SER A 40 11.52 -4.86 7.42
C SER A 40 12.76 -5.69 7.12
N GLN A 41 13.83 -5.02 6.68
CA GLN A 41 15.08 -5.65 6.24
C GLN A 41 14.86 -6.81 5.26
N ALA A 42 13.96 -6.59 4.30
CA ALA A 42 13.54 -7.58 3.33
C ALA A 42 13.38 -6.95 1.94
N GLN A 43 13.44 -7.78 0.91
CA GLN A 43 13.19 -7.36 -0.47
C GLN A 43 11.77 -7.67 -0.96
N LYS A 44 11.07 -8.60 -0.31
CA LYS A 44 9.71 -9.00 -0.69
C LYS A 44 8.90 -9.47 0.52
N GLY A 45 7.58 -9.32 0.43
CA GLY A 45 6.61 -9.74 1.44
C GLY A 45 5.25 -10.02 0.79
N GLN A 46 4.44 -10.83 1.46
CA GLN A 46 3.09 -11.16 1.00
C GLN A 46 2.16 -11.28 2.20
N ASP A 47 0.99 -10.64 2.10
CA ASP A 47 -0.13 -10.86 3.02
C ASP A 47 -1.34 -11.34 2.21
N THR A 48 -1.81 -12.54 2.49
CA THR A 48 -2.99 -13.14 1.85
C THR A 48 -4.28 -12.92 2.64
N THR A 49 -4.18 -12.45 3.87
CA THR A 49 -5.32 -12.28 4.79
C THR A 49 -5.91 -10.88 4.73
N LEU A 50 -5.06 -9.85 4.63
CA LEU A 50 -5.46 -8.43 4.60
C LEU A 50 -6.40 -8.12 5.77
N THR A 51 -5.96 -8.45 6.97
CA THR A 51 -6.77 -8.29 8.18
C THR A 51 -7.01 -6.79 8.44
N GLY A 52 -8.28 -6.40 8.59
CA GLY A 52 -8.66 -5.00 8.85
C GLY A 52 -8.75 -4.11 7.61
N TRP A 53 -8.32 -4.58 6.44
CA TRP A 53 -8.38 -3.79 5.21
C TRP A 53 -9.80 -3.65 4.69
N ASP A 54 -10.12 -2.50 4.09
CA ASP A 54 -11.22 -2.40 3.14
C ASP A 54 -10.81 -3.06 1.82
N LYS A 55 -11.55 -4.09 1.41
CA LYS A 55 -11.25 -4.94 0.26
C LYS A 55 -12.11 -4.60 -0.95
N GLY A 56 -13.02 -3.63 -0.83
CA GLY A 56 -13.85 -3.18 -1.93
C GLY A 56 -13.02 -2.33 -2.90
N LEU A 57 -12.59 -2.94 -4.02
CA LEU A 57 -12.00 -2.23 -5.15
C LEU A 57 -12.93 -2.38 -6.36
N ALA A 58 -13.39 -1.26 -6.89
CA ALA A 58 -14.29 -1.17 -8.03
C ALA A 58 -13.62 -0.44 -9.20
N ALA A 59 -14.18 -0.64 -10.39
CA ALA A 59 -13.76 0.13 -11.56
C ALA A 59 -14.08 1.61 -11.34
N GLY A 60 -13.08 2.47 -11.52
CA GLY A 60 -13.19 3.91 -11.27
C GLY A 60 -12.57 4.38 -9.96
N ASP A 61 -12.15 3.47 -9.08
CA ASP A 61 -11.40 3.83 -7.87
C ASP A 61 -9.98 4.31 -8.23
N TRP A 62 -9.53 5.35 -7.54
CA TRP A 62 -8.20 5.93 -7.62
C TRP A 62 -7.42 5.54 -6.38
N LEU A 63 -6.26 4.90 -6.58
CA LEU A 63 -5.38 4.49 -5.51
C LEU A 63 -4.16 5.40 -5.44
N THR A 64 -3.90 5.96 -4.27
CA THR A 64 -2.65 6.67 -3.96
C THR A 64 -1.84 5.88 -2.95
N PHE A 65 -0.52 5.97 -3.07
CA PHE A 65 0.42 5.23 -2.24
C PHE A 65 1.25 6.21 -1.44
N ASN A 66 0.95 6.33 -0.15
CA ASN A 66 1.68 7.20 0.76
C ASN A 66 2.84 6.44 1.39
N VAL A 67 4.07 6.96 1.26
CA VAL A 67 5.25 6.34 1.86
C VAL A 67 5.48 6.93 3.24
N ASP A 68 4.99 6.26 4.29
CA ASP A 68 5.13 6.71 5.68
C ASP A 68 6.59 6.69 6.14
N SER A 69 7.33 5.68 5.69
CA SER A 69 8.75 5.56 5.99
C SER A 69 9.46 4.72 4.93
N CYS A 70 10.74 5.03 4.68
CA CYS A 70 11.57 4.26 3.79
C CYS A 70 13.05 4.32 4.18
N THR A 71 13.74 3.20 4.08
CA THR A 71 15.20 3.11 4.16
C THR A 71 15.71 2.27 3.00
N THR A 72 16.73 2.78 2.30
CA THR A 72 17.49 2.14 1.20
C THR A 72 16.71 1.85 -0.10
N ILE A 73 15.45 1.44 -0.02
CA ILE A 73 14.59 1.11 -1.15
C ILE A 73 14.38 2.34 -2.01
N THR A 74 14.49 2.19 -3.33
CA THR A 74 14.27 3.30 -4.28
C THR A 74 13.15 3.01 -5.27
N ARG A 75 12.68 1.76 -5.35
CA ARG A 75 11.49 1.40 -6.11
C ARG A 75 10.76 0.25 -5.43
N VAL A 76 9.47 0.41 -5.22
CA VAL A 76 8.59 -0.63 -4.67
C VAL A 76 7.43 -0.89 -5.62
N THR A 77 7.02 -2.14 -5.72
CA THR A 77 5.82 -2.58 -6.44
C THR A 77 4.85 -3.18 -5.45
N ILE A 78 3.62 -2.67 -5.44
CA ILE A 78 2.50 -3.23 -4.69
C ILE A 78 1.55 -3.89 -5.69
N SER A 79 1.26 -5.16 -5.46
CA SER A 79 0.28 -5.92 -6.25
C SER A 79 -0.92 -6.26 -5.39
N LEU A 80 -2.08 -5.79 -5.82
CA LEU A 80 -3.38 -6.08 -5.24
C LEU A 80 -4.10 -7.08 -6.14
N LYS A 81 -4.81 -8.03 -5.51
CA LYS A 81 -5.71 -8.94 -6.21
C LYS A 81 -7.12 -8.41 -6.01
N VAL A 82 -7.82 -8.18 -7.13
CA VAL A 82 -9.23 -7.82 -7.19
C VAL A 82 -10.08 -9.05 -7.53
#